data_AF-A0A970JW75-F1
#
_entry.id   AF-A0A970JW75-F1
#
_cell.length_a   1.000
_cell.length_b   1.000
_cell.length_c   1.000
_cell.angle_alpha   90.00
_cell.angle_beta   90.00
_cell.angle_gamma   90.00
#
_symmetry.space_group_name_H-M   'P 1'
#
loop_
_entity.id
_entity.type
_entity.pdbx_description
1 polymer ?
#
loop_
_entity_poly.entity_id
_entity_poly.type
_entity_poly.pdbx_seq_one_letter_code
_entity_poly.pdbx_strand_id
1 'polypeptide(L)'
;MAKVLKPDILVSSIYAITPEGLKNRKIYGLILDIDNTLVATHIKDPDEKLINHLKTLRDGGIRAIIVSNARKERVEQFARPLNIEYVYKALKPLGRGFKLALKKLSLSKENVAIVGDQLFTDVLGGNLQGIHTILIKPIDLNEPLPIRLKRIIEKPFLINKRYEDKI
;
A
#
# COMPACT_ATOMS: atom_id res chain seq x y z
N MET A 1 -9.81 4.78 19.76
CA MET A 1 -8.59 4.15 19.17
C MET A 1 -8.88 3.07 18.13
N ALA A 2 -9.76 2.09 18.37
CA ALA A 2 -9.94 0.94 17.45
C ALA A 2 -10.40 1.29 16.02
N LYS A 3 -11.13 2.40 15.81
CA LYS A 3 -11.61 2.81 14.48
C LYS A 3 -10.47 3.17 13.50
N VAL A 4 -9.37 3.77 13.97
CA VAL A 4 -8.27 4.21 13.08
C VAL A 4 -7.35 3.06 12.65
N LEU A 5 -7.45 1.90 13.30
CA LEU A 5 -6.74 0.67 12.94
C LEU A 5 -7.65 -0.31 12.17
N LYS A 6 -8.85 0.11 11.80
CA LYS A 6 -9.75 -0.68 10.98
C LYS A 6 -9.46 -0.36 9.51
N PRO A 7 -9.00 -1.32 8.70
CA PRO A 7 -8.92 -1.11 7.26
C PRO A 7 -10.32 -1.05 6.65
N ASP A 8 -10.47 -0.31 5.56
CA ASP A 8 -11.72 -0.29 4.79
C ASP A 8 -11.92 -1.60 4.05
N ILE A 9 -10.84 -2.14 3.48
CA ILE A 9 -10.84 -3.36 2.66
C ILE A 9 -9.65 -4.23 3.07
N LEU A 10 -9.86 -5.55 3.11
CA LEU A 10 -8.79 -6.53 3.20
C LEU A 10 -8.76 -7.36 1.93
N VAL A 11 -7.59 -7.51 1.29
CA VAL A 11 -7.41 -8.36 0.10
C VAL A 11 -6.26 -9.34 0.30
N SER A 12 -6.29 -10.47 -0.41
CA SER A 12 -5.28 -11.51 -0.25
C SER A 12 -3.90 -11.08 -0.77
N SER A 13 -3.85 -10.22 -1.79
CA SER A 13 -2.62 -9.73 -2.41
C SER A 13 -2.88 -8.49 -3.27
N ILE A 14 -1.83 -7.81 -3.72
CA ILE A 14 -1.93 -6.74 -4.72
C ILE A 14 -2.68 -7.20 -5.98
N TYR A 15 -2.48 -8.47 -6.38
CA TYR A 15 -3.08 -9.06 -7.59
C TYR A 15 -4.60 -9.23 -7.51
N ALA A 16 -5.19 -9.09 -6.33
CA ALA A 16 -6.62 -9.09 -6.14
C ALA A 16 -7.26 -7.72 -6.40
N ILE A 17 -6.47 -6.68 -6.71
CA ILE A 17 -6.94 -5.33 -7.01
C ILE A 17 -7.03 -5.16 -8.53
N THR A 18 -8.15 -4.65 -9.01
CA THR A 18 -8.48 -4.50 -10.42
C THR A 18 -8.86 -3.05 -10.74
N PRO A 19 -8.65 -2.57 -11.98
CA PRO A 19 -9.09 -1.22 -12.33
C PRO A 19 -10.60 -1.01 -12.16
N GLU A 20 -11.39 -2.04 -12.49
CA GLU A 20 -12.86 -1.97 -12.43
C GLU A 20 -13.35 -1.92 -10.98
N GLY A 21 -12.87 -2.80 -10.11
CA GLY A 21 -13.26 -2.80 -8.71
C GLY A 21 -12.90 -1.49 -8.01
N LEU A 22 -11.73 -0.92 -8.29
CA LEU A 22 -11.32 0.38 -7.75
C LEU A 22 -12.27 1.49 -8.21
N LYS A 23 -12.60 1.54 -9.51
CA LYS A 23 -13.54 2.53 -10.06
C LYS A 23 -14.94 2.40 -9.48
N ASN A 24 -15.44 1.17 -9.26
CA ASN A 24 -16.72 0.94 -8.61
C ASN A 24 -16.76 1.50 -7.17
N ARG A 25 -15.59 1.62 -6.54
CA ARG A 25 -15.38 2.23 -5.23
C ARG A 25 -14.97 3.69 -5.30
N LYS A 26 -14.99 4.31 -6.49
CA LYS A 26 -14.55 5.69 -6.76
C LYS A 26 -13.08 5.95 -6.43
N ILE A 27 -12.25 4.92 -6.45
CA ILE A 27 -10.80 5.02 -6.26
C ILE A 27 -10.14 5.11 -7.64
N TYR A 28 -9.38 6.18 -7.86
CA TYR A 28 -8.67 6.48 -9.11
C TYR A 28 -7.15 6.64 -8.90
N GLY A 29 -6.70 6.56 -7.65
CA GLY A 29 -5.30 6.67 -7.27
C GLY A 29 -4.92 5.65 -6.21
N LEU A 30 -3.72 5.09 -6.34
CA LEU A 30 -3.13 4.21 -5.34
C LEU A 30 -1.85 4.81 -4.80
N ILE A 31 -1.75 4.82 -3.48
CA ILE A 31 -0.49 4.92 -2.77
C ILE A 31 -0.06 3.49 -2.46
N LEU A 32 1.14 3.09 -2.85
CA LEU A 32 1.63 1.73 -2.71
C LEU A 32 2.80 1.70 -1.73
N ASP A 33 2.73 0.87 -0.70
CA ASP A 33 3.93 0.45 0.03
C ASP A 33 4.82 -0.48 -0.84
N ILE A 34 6.02 -0.85 -0.37
CA ILE A 34 6.93 -1.76 -1.09
C ILE A 34 7.08 -3.06 -0.33
N ASP A 35 7.69 -2.99 0.85
CA ASP A 35 8.25 -4.14 1.54
C ASP A 35 7.13 -4.94 2.19
N ASN A 36 7.02 -6.21 1.82
CA ASN A 36 5.91 -7.11 2.13
C ASN A 36 4.53 -6.71 1.59
N THR A 37 4.48 -5.68 0.73
CA THR A 37 3.27 -5.28 0.00
C THR A 37 3.36 -5.62 -1.48
N LEU A 38 4.35 -5.06 -2.19
CA LEU A 38 4.59 -5.33 -3.61
C LEU A 38 5.64 -6.42 -3.79
N VAL A 39 6.59 -6.52 -2.85
CA VAL A 39 7.67 -7.49 -2.93
C VAL A 39 8.14 -7.87 -1.53
N ALA A 40 8.70 -9.07 -1.35
CA ALA A 40 9.37 -9.43 -0.10
C ALA A 40 10.55 -8.50 0.18
N THR A 41 10.80 -8.18 1.46
CA THR A 41 11.80 -7.18 1.88
C THR A 41 13.22 -7.44 1.34
N HIS A 42 13.60 -8.72 1.16
CA HIS A 42 14.93 -9.12 0.69
C HIS A 42 15.10 -9.10 -0.83
N ILE A 43 14.01 -8.91 -1.58
CA ILE A 43 14.02 -8.85 -3.05
C ILE A 43 14.08 -7.39 -3.50
N LYS A 44 15.07 -7.08 -4.35
CA LYS A 44 15.39 -5.71 -4.73
C LYS A 44 14.56 -5.18 -5.89
N ASP A 45 14.23 -6.03 -6.85
CA ASP A 45 13.61 -5.66 -8.11
C ASP A 45 12.22 -6.29 -8.23
N PRO A 46 11.25 -5.62 -8.88
CA PRO A 46 9.95 -6.20 -9.15
C PRO A 46 10.05 -7.32 -10.20
N ASP A 47 9.19 -8.33 -10.06
CA ASP A 47 9.07 -9.38 -11.08
C ASP A 47 8.16 -8.94 -12.25
N GLU A 48 8.19 -9.70 -13.35
CA GLU A 48 7.37 -9.41 -14.52
C GLU A 48 5.86 -9.43 -14.21
N LYS A 49 5.45 -10.28 -13.27
CA LYS A 49 4.05 -10.40 -12.86
C LYS A 49 3.55 -9.10 -12.25
N LEU A 50 4.32 -8.51 -11.34
CA LEU A 50 4.01 -7.22 -10.73
C LEU A 50 4.05 -6.08 -11.75
N ILE A 51 5.08 -6.05 -12.61
CA ILE A 51 5.20 -5.04 -13.67
C ILE A 51 3.95 -5.03 -14.55
N ASN A 52 3.54 -6.21 -15.03
CA ASN A 52 2.36 -6.38 -15.87
C ASN A 52 1.08 -5.98 -15.12
N HIS A 53 0.98 -6.32 -13.85
CA HIS A 53 -0.18 -5.97 -13.03
C HIS A 53 -0.32 -4.44 -12.82
N LEU A 54 0.76 -3.75 -12.46
CA LEU A 54 0.74 -2.28 -12.33
C LEU A 54 0.49 -1.60 -13.68
N LYS A 55 0.98 -2.17 -14.78
CA LYS A 55 0.63 -1.73 -16.13
C LYS A 55 -0.87 -1.86 -16.40
N THR A 56 -1.50 -2.99 -16.06
CA THR A 56 -2.95 -3.16 -16.19
C THR A 56 -3.73 -2.12 -15.38
N LEU A 57 -3.30 -1.81 -14.15
CA LEU A 57 -3.91 -0.74 -13.33
C LEU A 57 -3.80 0.62 -14.03
N ARG A 58 -2.60 0.98 -14.50
CA ARG A 58 -2.35 2.23 -15.19
C ARG A 58 -3.14 2.35 -16.49
N ASP A 59 -3.10 1.33 -17.34
CA ASP A 59 -3.81 1.31 -18.63
C ASP A 59 -5.34 1.30 -18.40
N GLY A 60 -5.79 0.78 -17.26
CA GLY A 60 -7.15 0.92 -16.75
C GLY A 60 -7.49 2.30 -16.18
N GLY A 61 -6.59 3.28 -16.19
CA GLY A 61 -6.81 4.64 -15.73
C GLY A 61 -6.60 4.88 -14.23
N ILE A 62 -5.93 3.95 -13.53
CA ILE A 62 -5.57 4.10 -12.11
C ILE A 62 -4.17 4.70 -12.02
N ARG A 63 -4.07 5.87 -11.39
CA ARG A 63 -2.76 6.48 -11.09
C ARG A 63 -2.14 5.81 -9.88
N ALA A 64 -0.82 5.66 -9.86
CA ALA A 64 -0.14 5.05 -8.72
C ALA A 64 1.13 5.81 -8.35
N ILE A 65 1.45 5.80 -7.06
CA ILE A 65 2.69 6.33 -6.51
C ILE A 65 3.18 5.42 -5.39
N ILE A 66 4.49 5.21 -5.28
CA ILE A 66 5.09 4.50 -4.17
C ILE A 66 5.31 5.44 -2.97
N VAL A 67 4.96 5.00 -1.76
CA VAL A 67 5.28 5.70 -0.51
C VAL A 67 5.83 4.70 0.48
N SER A 68 7.13 4.79 0.75
CA SER A 68 7.84 3.86 1.63
C SER A 68 8.64 4.58 2.72
N ASN A 69 8.76 3.93 3.88
CA ASN A 69 9.64 4.36 4.96
C ASN A 69 11.12 4.03 4.70
N ALA A 70 11.42 3.27 3.66
CA ALA A 70 12.77 2.89 3.28
C ALA A 70 13.62 4.08 2.81
N ARG A 71 14.95 3.87 2.75
CA ARG A 71 15.90 4.85 2.23
C ARG A 71 15.73 5.02 0.72
N LYS A 72 16.21 6.17 0.20
CA LYS A 72 16.07 6.53 -1.21
C LYS A 72 16.58 5.43 -2.14
N GLU A 73 17.73 4.84 -1.82
CA GLU A 73 18.39 3.84 -2.68
C GLU A 73 17.48 2.62 -2.92
N ARG A 74 16.83 2.11 -1.86
CA ARG A 74 15.89 0.99 -1.94
C ARG A 74 14.65 1.34 -2.75
N VAL A 75 14.06 2.51 -2.49
CA VAL A 75 12.83 2.96 -3.14
C VAL A 75 13.06 3.24 -4.62
N GLU A 76 14.14 3.95 -4.94
CA GLU A 76 14.52 4.32 -6.31
C GLU A 76 14.87 3.08 -7.14
N GLN A 77 15.61 2.13 -6.57
CA GLN A 77 15.91 0.87 -7.26
C GLN A 77 14.62 0.12 -7.64
N PHE A 78 13.67 -0.01 -6.71
CA PHE A 78 12.43 -0.73 -6.96
C PHE A 78 11.47 0.03 -7.91
N ALA A 79 11.39 1.35 -7.78
CA ALA A 79 10.47 2.20 -8.57
C ALA A 79 10.92 2.40 -10.02
N ARG A 80 12.24 2.43 -10.28
CA ARG A 80 12.81 2.70 -11.61
C ARG A 80 12.28 1.77 -12.72
N PRO A 81 12.31 0.43 -12.60
CA PRO A 81 11.77 -0.47 -13.63
C PRO A 81 10.25 -0.35 -13.82
N LEU A 82 9.53 0.15 -12.81
CA LEU A 82 8.07 0.37 -12.88
C LEU A 82 7.70 1.70 -13.55
N ASN A 83 8.66 2.60 -13.73
CA ASN A 83 8.46 3.98 -14.18
C ASN A 83 7.34 4.69 -13.38
N ILE A 84 7.38 4.53 -12.05
CA ILE A 84 6.39 5.06 -11.12
C ILE A 84 7.02 6.14 -10.23
N GLU A 85 6.26 7.20 -9.94
CA GLU A 85 6.69 8.20 -8.98
C GLU A 85 6.79 7.61 -7.57
N TYR A 86 7.63 8.20 -6.71
CA TYR A 86 7.84 7.71 -5.36
C TYR A 86 8.09 8.80 -4.32
N VAL A 87 7.84 8.45 -3.05
CA VAL A 87 8.24 9.16 -1.84
C VAL A 87 9.00 8.18 -0.94
N TYR A 88 10.26 8.49 -0.67
CA TYR A 88 11.12 7.73 0.25
C TYR A 88 11.15 8.40 1.62
N LYS A 89 11.61 7.68 2.67
CA LYS A 89 11.62 8.17 4.05
C LYS A 89 10.30 8.88 4.41
N ALA A 90 9.18 8.26 4.04
CA ALA A 90 7.85 8.85 4.15
C ALA A 90 7.41 9.11 5.60
N LEU A 91 8.02 8.41 6.56
CA LEU A 91 7.73 8.42 7.99
C LEU A 91 6.29 8.03 8.33
N LYS A 92 5.65 7.14 7.56
CA LYS A 92 4.35 6.54 7.91
C LYS A 92 4.41 5.98 9.34
N PRO A 93 3.40 6.25 10.20
CA PRO A 93 2.07 6.77 9.89
C PRO A 93 1.95 8.30 9.83
N LEU A 94 3.04 9.07 9.88
CA LEU A 94 2.99 10.52 9.80
C LEU A 94 2.46 10.99 8.44
N GLY A 95 1.68 12.08 8.45
CA GLY A 95 0.97 12.57 7.26
C GLY A 95 1.84 13.15 6.14
N ARG A 96 3.13 13.41 6.36
CA ARG A 96 4.00 14.10 5.38
C ARG A 96 4.08 13.33 4.05
N GLY A 97 4.35 12.03 4.10
CA GLY A 97 4.45 11.19 2.90
C GLY A 97 3.14 11.14 2.11
N PHE A 98 2.02 10.94 2.80
CA PHE A 98 0.68 10.92 2.21
C PHE A 98 0.30 12.24 1.53
N LYS A 99 0.57 13.39 2.17
CA LYS A 99 0.29 14.71 1.58
C LYS A 99 1.08 14.95 0.29
N LEU A 100 2.37 14.55 0.27
CA LEU A 100 3.19 14.63 -0.94
C LEU A 100 2.65 13.72 -2.04
N ALA A 101 2.22 12.52 -1.68
CA ALA A 101 1.64 11.56 -2.61
C ALA A 101 0.33 12.08 -3.24
N LEU A 102 -0.58 12.63 -2.44
CA LEU A 102 -1.82 13.24 -2.93
C LEU A 102 -1.54 14.41 -3.90
N LYS A 103 -0.56 15.26 -3.58
CA LYS A 103 -0.15 16.36 -4.47
C LYS A 103 0.37 15.85 -5.81
N LYS A 104 1.22 14.82 -5.80
CA LYS A 104 1.75 14.20 -7.03
C LYS A 104 0.67 13.51 -7.86
N LEU A 105 -0.19 12.75 -7.18
CA LEU A 105 -1.35 12.10 -7.81
C LEU A 105 -2.35 13.12 -8.36
N SER A 106 -2.38 14.36 -7.88
CA SER A 106 -3.38 15.37 -8.28
C SER A 106 -4.81 14.80 -8.19
N LEU A 107 -5.10 14.19 -7.04
CA LEU A 107 -6.39 13.60 -6.69
C LEU A 107 -6.80 14.06 -5.30
N SER A 108 -8.11 14.12 -5.07
CA SER A 108 -8.65 14.28 -3.73
C SER A 108 -8.46 13.00 -2.92
N LYS A 109 -8.31 13.12 -1.60
CA LYS A 109 -8.03 11.98 -0.71
C LYS A 109 -9.12 10.91 -0.72
N GLU A 110 -10.37 11.30 -0.98
CA GLU A 110 -11.55 10.42 -1.07
C GLU A 110 -11.50 9.54 -2.32
N ASN A 111 -10.68 9.89 -3.31
CA ASN A 111 -10.53 9.15 -4.56
C ASN A 111 -9.22 8.33 -4.59
N VAL A 112 -8.54 8.22 -3.45
CA VAL A 112 -7.24 7.55 -3.32
C VAL A 112 -7.29 6.49 -2.23
N ALA A 113 -6.61 5.37 -2.46
CA ALA A 113 -6.39 4.35 -1.45
C ALA A 113 -4.89 4.14 -1.17
N ILE A 114 -4.53 3.91 0.09
CA ILE A 114 -3.24 3.31 0.47
C ILE A 114 -3.37 1.79 0.46
N VAL A 115 -2.44 1.12 -0.23
CA VAL A 115 -2.27 -0.34 -0.24
C VAL A 115 -1.00 -0.67 0.54
N GLY A 116 -1.14 -1.46 1.60
CA GLY A 116 -0.02 -1.86 2.45
C GLY A 116 -0.34 -3.10 3.28
N ASP A 117 0.64 -3.66 3.97
CA ASP A 117 0.50 -4.89 4.77
C ASP A 117 0.48 -4.64 6.29
N GLN A 118 0.69 -3.41 6.74
CA GLN A 118 0.81 -3.07 8.15
C GLN A 118 -0.31 -2.16 8.66
N LEU A 119 -0.92 -2.55 9.79
CA LEU A 119 -1.96 -1.73 10.42
C LEU A 119 -1.41 -0.43 11.01
N PHE A 120 -0.25 -0.50 11.67
CA PHE A 120 0.28 0.65 12.43
C PHE A 120 0.98 1.72 11.57
N THR A 121 1.15 1.48 10.28
CA THR A 121 1.80 2.41 9.36
C THR A 121 0.83 2.80 8.26
N ASP A 122 0.40 1.86 7.43
CA ASP A 122 -0.38 2.12 6.22
C ASP A 122 -1.83 2.43 6.56
N VAL A 123 -2.49 1.54 7.31
CA VAL A 123 -3.91 1.71 7.68
C VAL A 123 -4.08 2.89 8.64
N LEU A 124 -3.26 2.95 9.69
CA LEU A 124 -3.29 4.08 10.63
C LEU A 124 -3.02 5.40 9.90
N GLY A 125 -1.99 5.46 9.05
CA GLY A 125 -1.63 6.65 8.31
C GLY A 125 -2.72 7.09 7.32
N GLY A 126 -3.26 6.16 6.55
CA GLY A 126 -4.37 6.41 5.61
C GLY A 126 -5.61 6.94 6.32
N ASN A 127 -6.05 6.27 7.38
CA ASN A 127 -7.22 6.67 8.17
C ASN A 127 -7.04 8.05 8.81
N LEU A 128 -5.85 8.37 9.33
CA LEU A 128 -5.56 9.68 9.89
C LEU A 128 -5.59 10.81 8.83
N GLN A 129 -5.31 10.48 7.56
CA GLN A 129 -5.38 11.44 6.46
C GLN A 129 -6.76 11.46 5.77
N GLY A 130 -7.66 10.53 6.12
CA GLY A 130 -8.95 10.35 5.44
C GLY A 130 -8.81 9.80 4.02
N ILE A 131 -7.81 8.95 3.79
CA ILE A 131 -7.57 8.21 2.55
C ILE A 131 -8.12 6.79 2.74
N HIS A 132 -8.68 6.19 1.70
CA HIS A 132 -9.14 4.80 1.76
C HIS A 132 -7.98 3.85 2.10
N THR A 133 -8.26 2.78 2.84
CA THR A 133 -7.24 1.83 3.29
C THR A 133 -7.51 0.41 2.78
N ILE A 134 -6.56 -0.13 2.04
CA ILE A 134 -6.57 -1.51 1.54
C ILE A 134 -5.41 -2.23 2.22
N LEU A 135 -5.75 -3.09 3.19
CA LEU A 135 -4.77 -3.94 3.86
C LEU A 135 -4.61 -5.25 3.10
N ILE A 136 -3.38 -5.66 2.84
CA ILE A 136 -3.08 -6.92 2.17
C ILE A 136 -2.37 -7.90 3.11
N LYS A 137 -2.33 -9.19 2.75
CA LYS A 137 -1.49 -10.15 3.47
C LYS A 137 0.00 -9.88 3.17
N PRO A 138 0.88 -9.92 4.17
CA PRO A 138 2.30 -9.77 3.94
C PRO A 138 2.85 -10.89 3.05
N ILE A 139 3.71 -10.54 2.11
CA ILE A 139 4.33 -11.49 1.17
C ILE A 139 5.27 -12.46 1.91
N ASP A 140 6.07 -11.95 2.84
CA ASP A 140 7.02 -12.75 3.62
C ASP A 140 6.94 -12.36 5.12
N LEU A 141 7.01 -13.36 5.99
CA LEU A 141 7.00 -13.20 7.44
C LEU A 141 8.41 -13.27 8.05
N ASN A 142 9.43 -13.53 7.25
CA ASN A 142 10.82 -13.53 7.69
C ASN A 142 11.37 -12.10 7.77
N GLU A 143 11.02 -11.42 8.86
CA GLU A 143 11.30 -10.00 9.04
C GLU A 143 12.18 -9.71 10.27
N PRO A 144 12.83 -8.53 10.30
CA PRO A 144 13.51 -8.03 11.49
C PRO A 144 12.60 -8.03 12.73
N LEU A 145 13.21 -8.28 13.90
CA LEU A 145 12.51 -8.40 15.19
C LEU A 145 11.50 -7.27 15.49
N PRO A 146 11.81 -5.97 15.22
CA PRO A 146 10.85 -4.89 15.48
C PRO A 146 9.55 -5.02 14.68
N ILE A 147 9.62 -5.55 13.46
CA ILE A 147 8.44 -5.74 12.61
C ILE A 147 7.64 -6.94 13.10
N ARG A 148 8.32 -8.05 13.43
CA ARG A 148 7.67 -9.24 14.01
C ARG A 148 6.90 -8.91 15.29
N LEU A 149 7.46 -8.06 16.15
CA LEU A 149 6.77 -7.60 17.37
C LEU A 149 5.50 -6.82 17.05
N LYS A 150 5.55 -5.89 16.08
CA LYS A 150 4.36 -5.17 15.62
C LYS A 150 3.28 -6.13 15.15
N ARG A 151 3.63 -7.13 14.33
CA ARG A 151 2.64 -8.12 13.85
C ARG A 151 1.92 -8.87 14.98
N ILE A 152 2.62 -9.20 16.06
CA ILE A 152 1.99 -9.85 17.23
C ILE A 152 0.91 -8.94 17.83
N ILE A 153 1.18 -7.64 17.91
CA ILE A 153 0.24 -6.64 18.44
C ILE A 153 -0.88 -6.35 17.43
N GLU A 154 -0.65 -6.51 16.12
CA GLU A 154 -1.66 -6.35 15.06
C GLU A 154 -2.67 -7.50 15.02
N LYS A 155 -2.24 -8.74 15.33
CA LYS A 155 -3.07 -9.96 15.21
C LYS A 155 -4.48 -9.83 15.80
N PRO A 156 -4.69 -9.33 17.03
CA PRO A 156 -6.03 -9.22 17.61
C PRO A 156 -7.00 -8.36 16.79
N PHE A 157 -6.51 -7.36 16.05
CA PHE A 157 -7.33 -6.48 15.21
C PHE A 157 -7.80 -7.15 13.91
N LEU A 158 -7.14 -8.25 13.51
CA LEU A 158 -7.39 -8.98 12.27
C LEU A 158 -8.17 -10.28 12.45
N ILE A 159 -8.45 -10.69 13.70
CA ILE A 159 -9.23 -11.90 13.99
C ILE A 159 -10.63 -11.77 13.37
N ASN A 160 -11.09 -12.84 12.71
CA ASN A 160 -12.40 -12.95 12.06
C ASN A 160 -12.68 -11.91 10.96
N LYS A 161 -11.64 -11.29 10.40
CA LYS A 161 -11.80 -10.41 9.23
C LYS A 161 -11.88 -11.23 7.94
N ARG A 162 -12.78 -10.83 7.05
CA ARG A 162 -12.96 -11.43 5.73
C ARG A 162 -12.09 -10.69 4.72
N TYR A 163 -11.48 -11.46 3.82
CA TYR A 163 -10.77 -10.94 2.66
C TYR A 163 -11.70 -10.92 1.46
N GLU A 164 -11.73 -9.80 0.76
CA GLU A 164 -12.52 -9.54 -0.44
C GLU A 164 -11.57 -9.40 -1.63
N ASP A 165 -11.47 -10.43 -2.46
CA ASP A 165 -10.61 -10.39 -3.65
C ASP A 165 -11.39 -9.89 -4.88
N LYS A 166 -10.67 -9.38 -5.88
CA LYS A 166 -11.19 -8.75 -7.11
C LYS A 166 -11.92 -7.43 -6.83
N ILE A 167 -11.30 -6.58 -6.02
CA ILE A 167 -11.77 -5.23 -5.70
C ILE A 167 -11.08 -4.15 -6.51
#